data_AF-A0A4V0XM23-F1
#
_entry.id   AF-A0A4V0XM23-F1
#
_cell.length_a   1.000
_cell.length_b   1.000
_cell.length_c   1.000
_cell.angle_alpha   90.00
_cell.angle_beta   90.00
_cell.angle_gamma   90.00
#
_symmetry.space_group_name_H-M   'P 1'
#
loop_
_entity.id
_entity.type
_entity.pdbx_description
1 polymer ?
#
loop_
_entity_poly.entity_id
_entity_poly.type
_entity_poly.pdbx_seq_one_letter_code
_entity_poly.pdbx_strand_id
1 'polypeptide(L)'
;MRDFVLIYLNGVRREIRGREALMMLADWLRKEAGLTGTKIVCAEGDCGSCTVLRAFADLATHTSATIDAQVAAPSGVNVGANVGANVGADHATGSASLEFEAMNSCITTVAQMDGSHIVTVEGMQCGDELSPAQVAMKQCHASQCGYCTPGFVMAMSAMLEKHGGVNGGVNGERAHGASDGGAVAAQQIDAKMAANYLTGNLCRCTGYAPIVQAALTVRATEKHSVAGRYSNSWAIADALNTVAKSLLIEHDGVTFFAPASLREAVTFAAQNPGFKVLAAATDMGVQTNKGKPLPRALLSLHLVNELYEAKRTRTGIVVGARVTLAQLRRLCETSAPELASFLNLFGSPQIKNVATLVGNIANASPIGDTLPFLLIADAVVHVASRPGGKGPIHKRKIEFTDLYVGYKKLALTPEEIITHVSFNATDSKELLRLYKVSQRKDMDISAVSGAFSFTLAGRAKHSNSSNDLQSLAARKTKSPPRIVSARIAFGGVAATPIRMPEIEAALVGDFTMEKAQAVAHMIASAITPLSDVRGSAAYRRVTAAKLFMRYASEVLHG
;
A
#
# COMPACT_ATOMS: atom_id res chain seq x y z
N MET A 1 4.53 -7.27 28.67
CA MET A 1 4.78 -7.48 27.23
C MET A 1 4.38 -8.91 26.92
N ARG A 2 3.70 -9.15 25.80
CA ARG A 2 3.34 -10.52 25.40
C ARG A 2 4.44 -11.11 24.53
N ASP A 3 4.53 -12.43 24.55
CA ASP A 3 5.53 -13.25 23.87
C ASP A 3 4.90 -14.18 22.82
N PHE A 4 3.68 -13.84 22.37
CA PHE A 4 2.98 -14.55 21.32
C PHE A 4 2.30 -13.61 20.34
N VAL A 5 2.26 -14.08 19.10
CA VAL A 5 1.51 -13.50 17.99
C VAL A 5 0.11 -14.12 17.99
N LEU A 6 -0.92 -13.29 17.90
CA LEU A 6 -2.30 -13.76 17.75
C LEU A 6 -2.73 -13.63 16.29
N ILE A 7 -3.25 -14.70 15.69
CA ILE A 7 -3.96 -14.63 14.40
C ILE A 7 -5.27 -15.43 14.45
N TYR A 8 -6.21 -15.04 13.60
CA TYR A 8 -7.42 -15.80 13.30
C TYR A 8 -7.28 -16.41 11.91
N LEU A 9 -6.98 -17.70 11.82
CA LEU A 9 -6.78 -18.41 10.55
C LEU A 9 -8.04 -19.18 10.17
N ASN A 10 -8.69 -18.77 9.07
CA ASN A 10 -9.98 -19.33 8.64
C ASN A 10 -10.99 -19.38 9.80
N GLY A 11 -11.04 -18.30 10.61
CA GLY A 11 -11.92 -18.19 11.77
C GLY A 11 -11.40 -18.86 13.06
N VAL A 12 -10.32 -19.63 12.99
CA VAL A 12 -9.75 -20.32 14.15
C VAL A 12 -8.67 -19.47 14.81
N ARG A 13 -8.84 -19.18 16.10
CA ARG A 13 -7.85 -18.46 16.93
C ARG A 13 -6.55 -19.28 17.05
N ARG A 14 -5.40 -18.65 16.83
CA ARG A 14 -4.06 -19.25 16.96
C ARG A 14 -3.11 -18.32 17.72
N GLU A 15 -2.42 -18.86 18.72
CA GLU A 15 -1.28 -18.20 19.35
C GLU A 15 0.02 -18.84 18.86
N ILE A 16 0.93 -18.02 18.34
CA ILE A 16 2.15 -18.47 17.68
C ILE A 16 3.36 -17.84 18.39
N ARG A 17 4.37 -18.65 18.73
CA ARG A 17 5.48 -18.26 19.60
C ARG A 17 6.84 -18.62 18.97
N GLY A 18 7.91 -18.06 19.52
CA GLY A 18 9.29 -18.45 19.21
C GLY A 18 9.60 -18.43 17.70
N ARG A 19 10.18 -19.52 17.20
CA ARG A 19 10.59 -19.67 15.79
C ARG A 19 9.47 -19.41 14.80
N GLU A 20 8.29 -19.96 15.08
CA GLU A 20 7.15 -19.91 14.16
C GLU A 20 6.69 -18.47 13.90
N ALA A 21 6.76 -17.61 14.91
CA ALA A 21 6.44 -16.19 14.76
C ALA A 21 7.39 -15.46 13.79
N LEU A 22 8.63 -15.94 13.63
CA LEU A 22 9.61 -15.35 12.72
C LEU A 22 9.61 -15.99 11.33
N MET A 23 8.83 -17.05 11.10
CA MET A 23 8.71 -17.68 9.78
C MET A 23 7.99 -16.77 8.78
N MET A 24 8.28 -16.95 7.49
CA MET A 24 7.41 -16.42 6.44
C MET A 24 6.03 -17.07 6.55
N LEU A 25 4.97 -16.28 6.43
CA LEU A 25 3.60 -16.73 6.62
C LEU A 25 3.26 -17.88 5.67
N ALA A 26 3.68 -17.82 4.40
CA ALA A 26 3.43 -18.91 3.47
C ALA A 26 4.10 -20.23 3.89
N ASP A 27 5.30 -20.17 4.48
CA ASP A 27 5.97 -21.37 4.99
C ASP A 27 5.23 -21.92 6.21
N TRP A 28 4.87 -21.05 7.16
CA TRP A 28 4.12 -21.46 8.35
C TRP A 28 2.76 -22.06 8.01
N LEU A 29 1.99 -21.42 7.12
CA LEU A 29 0.70 -21.92 6.65
C LEU A 29 0.80 -23.35 6.09
N ARG A 30 1.86 -23.62 5.33
CA ARG A 30 2.03 -24.89 4.63
C ARG A 30 2.63 -25.98 5.51
N LYS A 31 3.65 -25.64 6.31
CA LYS A 31 4.47 -26.61 7.07
C LYS A 31 3.92 -26.85 8.46
N GLU A 32 3.47 -25.79 9.14
CA GLU A 32 3.01 -25.88 10.53
C GLU A 32 1.47 -26.00 10.60
N ALA A 33 0.74 -25.21 9.81
CA ALA A 33 -0.72 -25.25 9.79
C ALA A 33 -1.33 -26.28 8.83
N GLY A 34 -0.52 -26.93 7.98
CA GLY A 34 -0.96 -27.95 7.02
C GLY A 34 -1.85 -27.45 5.87
N LEU A 35 -2.01 -26.14 5.70
CA LEU A 35 -2.83 -25.51 4.66
C LEU A 35 -2.01 -25.33 3.37
N THR A 36 -1.97 -26.39 2.57
CA THR A 36 -1.08 -26.48 1.40
C THR A 36 -1.65 -25.87 0.12
N GLY A 37 -2.89 -25.39 0.14
CA GLY A 37 -3.59 -24.75 -0.98
C GLY A 37 -2.90 -23.46 -1.43
N THR A 38 -2.43 -22.64 -0.49
CA THR A 38 -1.54 -21.51 -0.78
C THR A 38 -0.19 -22.01 -1.30
N LYS A 39 0.26 -21.50 -2.45
CA LYS A 39 1.47 -21.99 -3.13
C LYS A 39 2.63 -20.99 -3.06
N ILE A 40 3.85 -21.49 -2.95
CA ILE A 40 5.08 -20.70 -3.05
C ILE A 40 5.73 -21.05 -4.40
N VAL A 41 5.97 -20.03 -5.25
CA VAL A 41 6.59 -20.19 -6.56
C VAL A 41 7.79 -19.26 -6.68
N CYS A 42 7.55 -17.95 -6.82
CA CYS A 42 8.64 -16.98 -6.93
C CYS A 42 9.31 -16.66 -5.59
N ALA A 43 8.57 -16.71 -4.47
CA ALA A 43 9.00 -16.22 -3.15
C ALA A 43 9.43 -14.73 -3.11
N GLU A 44 8.99 -13.93 -4.08
CA GLU A 44 9.36 -12.50 -4.17
C GLU A 44 8.15 -11.55 -4.20
N GLY A 45 6.92 -12.08 -4.06
CA GLY A 45 5.68 -11.31 -4.17
C GLY A 45 5.20 -11.04 -5.59
N ASP A 46 5.90 -11.54 -6.61
CA ASP A 46 5.65 -11.22 -8.02
C ASP A 46 4.51 -12.05 -8.65
N CYS A 47 4.49 -13.36 -8.40
CA CYS A 47 3.59 -14.28 -9.12
C CYS A 47 2.15 -14.39 -8.57
N GLY A 48 1.89 -13.91 -7.35
CA GLY A 48 0.57 -14.00 -6.71
C GLY A 48 0.07 -15.40 -6.31
N SER A 49 0.79 -16.49 -6.57
CA SER A 49 0.32 -17.85 -6.20
C SER A 49 0.18 -18.08 -4.69
N CYS A 50 0.83 -17.22 -3.89
CA CYS A 50 0.76 -17.21 -2.43
C CYS A 50 -0.31 -16.24 -1.88
N THR A 51 -1.20 -15.72 -2.72
CA THR A 51 -2.20 -14.74 -2.29
C THR A 51 -3.11 -15.33 -1.22
N VAL A 52 -3.34 -14.58 -0.14
CA VAL A 52 -4.33 -14.83 0.91
C VAL A 52 -5.14 -13.55 1.13
N LEU A 53 -6.31 -13.65 1.76
CA LEU A 53 -7.03 -12.47 2.26
C LEU A 53 -6.62 -12.20 3.70
N ARG A 54 -6.51 -10.92 4.07
CA ARG A 54 -6.28 -10.49 5.44
C ARG A 54 -7.19 -9.33 5.83
N ALA A 55 -7.51 -9.24 7.10
CA ALA A 55 -8.13 -8.05 7.70
C ALA A 55 -7.54 -7.80 9.09
N PHE A 56 -7.62 -6.56 9.56
CA PHE A 56 -7.37 -6.20 10.95
C PHE A 56 -8.62 -5.55 11.51
N ALA A 57 -8.86 -5.76 12.81
CA ALA A 57 -9.78 -4.89 13.53
C ALA A 57 -9.17 -3.49 13.59
N ASP A 58 -9.95 -2.47 13.23
CA ASP A 58 -9.45 -1.10 13.21
C ASP A 58 -9.39 -0.55 14.64
N LEU A 59 -8.19 -0.11 15.06
CA LEU A 59 -8.00 0.59 16.34
C LEU A 59 -8.56 2.03 16.28
N ALA A 60 -8.73 2.61 15.09
CA ALA A 60 -9.12 4.01 14.88
C ALA A 60 -10.64 4.24 14.90
N THR A 61 -11.46 3.26 14.51
CA THR A 61 -12.93 3.38 14.52
C THR A 61 -13.53 3.36 15.93
N HIS A 62 -12.80 2.85 16.93
CA HIS A 62 -13.28 2.79 18.32
C HIS A 62 -12.93 4.04 19.16
N THR A 63 -12.08 4.95 18.68
CA THR A 63 -11.82 6.23 19.37
C THR A 63 -12.93 7.27 19.22
N SER A 64 -13.93 7.04 18.37
CA SER A 64 -15.12 7.91 18.28
C SER A 64 -16.30 7.43 19.15
N ALA A 65 -16.23 6.23 19.73
CA ALA A 65 -17.30 5.61 20.51
C ALA A 65 -17.01 5.60 22.03
N THR A 66 -16.02 6.37 22.49
CA THR A 66 -15.58 6.41 23.90
C THR A 66 -16.12 7.61 24.70
N ILE A 67 -17.24 8.19 24.25
CA ILE A 67 -18.11 8.99 25.11
C ILE A 67 -19.41 8.17 25.23
N ASP A 68 -19.72 7.73 26.45
CA ASP A 68 -20.92 7.01 26.86
C ASP A 68 -20.97 5.48 26.64
N ALA A 69 -20.21 4.75 27.45
CA ALA A 69 -20.66 3.51 28.10
C ALA A 69 -19.65 3.06 29.17
N GLN A 70 -19.54 3.84 30.25
CA GLN A 70 -19.14 3.25 31.52
C GLN A 70 -20.34 2.49 32.10
N VAL A 71 -20.02 1.42 32.84
CA VAL A 71 -20.79 0.74 33.90
C VAL A 71 -21.03 -0.76 33.64
N ALA A 72 -20.45 -1.53 34.58
CA ALA A 72 -20.72 -2.91 35.01
C ALA A 72 -20.09 -4.08 34.23
N ALA A 73 -18.87 -4.44 34.66
CA ALA A 73 -18.40 -5.83 34.59
C ALA A 73 -19.07 -6.65 35.71
N PRO A 74 -19.65 -7.84 35.45
CA PRO A 74 -20.05 -8.76 36.51
C PRO A 74 -18.85 -9.59 36.96
N SER A 75 -18.63 -9.60 38.26
CA SER A 75 -17.66 -10.43 38.97
C SER A 75 -18.15 -11.88 39.12
N GLY A 76 -17.24 -12.83 38.87
CA GLY A 76 -17.30 -14.21 39.38
C GLY A 76 -17.88 -15.25 38.42
N VAL A 77 -17.01 -16.10 37.86
CA VAL A 77 -17.42 -17.42 37.33
C VAL A 77 -16.75 -18.48 38.18
N ASN A 78 -17.57 -19.33 38.81
CA ASN A 78 -17.22 -20.70 39.11
C ASN A 78 -18.22 -21.63 38.42
N VAL A 79 -17.70 -22.80 38.04
CA VAL A 79 -18.17 -23.78 37.06
C VAL A 79 -19.56 -24.37 37.36
N GLY A 80 -20.38 -24.67 36.33
CA GLY A 80 -21.49 -25.62 36.47
C GLY A 80 -22.58 -25.63 35.39
N ALA A 81 -22.51 -26.63 34.49
CA ALA A 81 -23.60 -27.43 33.90
C ALA A 81 -24.98 -26.81 33.53
N ASN A 82 -25.28 -26.94 32.24
CA ASN A 82 -26.51 -27.47 31.62
C ASN A 82 -27.79 -26.60 31.40
N VAL A 83 -28.25 -26.67 30.14
CA VAL A 83 -29.61 -26.51 29.59
C VAL A 83 -30.22 -25.10 29.46
N GLY A 84 -30.51 -24.72 28.20
CA GLY A 84 -31.86 -24.23 27.85
C GLY A 84 -32.04 -22.77 27.44
N ALA A 85 -32.07 -22.55 26.12
CA ALA A 85 -32.96 -21.65 25.36
C ALA A 85 -33.53 -20.37 26.03
N ASN A 86 -33.06 -19.21 25.55
CA ASN A 86 -33.81 -18.24 24.72
C ASN A 86 -33.16 -16.86 24.87
N VAL A 87 -32.30 -16.49 23.92
CA VAL A 87 -31.80 -15.13 23.80
C VAL A 87 -32.77 -14.38 22.92
N GLY A 88 -33.63 -13.57 23.55
CA GLY A 88 -34.42 -12.56 22.87
C GLY A 88 -33.49 -11.59 22.16
N ALA A 89 -33.70 -11.45 20.87
CA ALA A 89 -33.17 -10.37 20.07
C ALA A 89 -33.68 -9.04 20.65
N ASP A 90 -32.80 -8.07 20.84
CA ASP A 90 -33.10 -6.67 20.53
C ASP A 90 -31.80 -5.82 20.43
N HIS A 91 -31.46 -5.55 19.17
CA HIS A 91 -30.92 -4.31 18.61
C HIS A 91 -29.84 -3.50 19.37
N ALA A 92 -28.59 -3.96 19.26
CA ALA A 92 -27.44 -3.06 19.11
C ALA A 92 -27.07 -2.98 17.62
N THR A 93 -27.48 -1.91 16.94
CA THR A 93 -27.34 -1.72 15.49
C THR A 93 -25.94 -1.23 15.12
N GLY A 94 -25.06 -2.20 14.82
CA GLY A 94 -23.79 -1.99 14.12
C GLY A 94 -22.75 -3.04 14.46
N SER A 95 -22.83 -4.26 13.90
CA SER A 95 -21.76 -5.24 14.06
C SER A 95 -20.48 -4.73 13.38
N ALA A 96 -19.37 -4.61 14.11
CA ALA A 96 -18.07 -4.30 13.53
C ALA A 96 -17.74 -5.33 12.43
N SER A 97 -17.58 -4.86 11.19
CA SER A 97 -17.29 -5.70 10.02
C SER A 97 -15.84 -5.47 9.58
N LEU A 98 -15.13 -6.55 9.27
CA LEU A 98 -13.74 -6.53 8.84
C LEU A 98 -13.62 -6.27 7.32
N GLU A 99 -12.72 -5.38 6.92
CA GLU A 99 -12.37 -5.18 5.51
C GLU A 99 -11.23 -6.13 5.10
N PHE A 100 -11.55 -7.13 4.27
CA PHE A 100 -10.57 -8.11 3.78
C PHE A 100 -9.87 -7.63 2.51
N GLU A 101 -8.54 -7.54 2.56
CA GLU A 101 -7.68 -7.17 1.44
C GLU A 101 -6.75 -8.34 1.06
N ALA A 102 -6.48 -8.51 -0.24
CA ALA A 102 -5.51 -9.49 -0.71
C ALA A 102 -4.07 -9.10 -0.38
N MET A 103 -3.21 -10.05 -0.04
CA MET A 103 -1.77 -9.86 0.18
C MET A 103 -0.94 -11.08 -0.23
N ASN A 104 0.37 -10.89 -0.42
CA ASN A 104 1.31 -11.99 -0.66
C ASN A 104 1.85 -12.55 0.66
N SER A 105 1.53 -13.81 0.97
CA SER A 105 2.00 -14.47 2.20
C SER A 105 3.48 -14.87 2.18
N CYS A 106 4.12 -14.95 1.00
CA CYS A 106 5.50 -15.47 0.92
C CYS A 106 6.58 -14.50 1.38
N ILE A 107 6.30 -13.21 1.49
CA ILE A 107 7.28 -12.16 1.85
C ILE A 107 6.92 -11.44 3.15
N THR A 108 5.96 -11.97 3.90
CA THR A 108 5.50 -11.39 5.18
C THR A 108 5.75 -12.40 6.27
N THR A 109 6.29 -11.97 7.40
CA THR A 109 6.49 -12.85 8.57
C THR A 109 5.19 -13.03 9.35
N VAL A 110 5.05 -14.14 10.08
CA VAL A 110 3.90 -14.38 10.95
C VAL A 110 3.74 -13.25 11.98
N ALA A 111 4.83 -12.77 12.58
CA ALA A 111 4.81 -11.69 13.57
C ALA A 111 4.24 -10.37 13.07
N GLN A 112 4.25 -10.11 11.76
CA GLN A 112 3.61 -8.92 11.20
C GLN A 112 2.09 -9.05 11.05
N MET A 113 1.57 -10.27 11.15
CA MET A 113 0.14 -10.58 11.05
C MET A 113 -0.56 -10.58 12.41
N ASP A 114 0.15 -10.15 13.45
CA ASP A 114 -0.40 -10.07 14.78
C ASP A 114 -1.69 -9.24 14.86
N GLY A 115 -2.73 -9.82 15.48
CA GLY A 115 -4.08 -9.27 15.56
C GLY A 115 -4.92 -9.39 14.27
N SER A 116 -4.42 -10.08 13.24
CA SER A 116 -5.13 -10.19 11.96
C SER A 116 -6.06 -11.39 11.86
N HIS A 117 -7.02 -11.28 10.95
CA HIS A 117 -7.83 -12.37 10.43
C HIS A 117 -7.31 -12.72 9.04
N ILE A 118 -6.91 -13.97 8.83
CA ILE A 118 -6.34 -14.49 7.58
C ILE A 118 -7.27 -15.55 7.04
N VAL A 119 -7.61 -15.45 5.76
CA VAL A 119 -8.39 -16.46 5.04
C VAL A 119 -7.55 -17.00 3.88
N THR A 120 -7.40 -18.31 3.83
CA THR A 120 -6.71 -19.05 2.76
C THR A 120 -7.72 -19.62 1.76
N VAL A 121 -7.24 -20.24 0.68
CA VAL A 121 -8.13 -20.82 -0.35
C VAL A 121 -9.04 -21.91 0.23
N GLU A 122 -8.55 -22.65 1.23
CA GLU A 122 -9.31 -23.67 1.96
C GLU A 122 -10.49 -23.05 2.73
N GLY A 123 -10.31 -21.85 3.29
CA GLY A 123 -11.36 -21.12 3.99
C GLY A 123 -12.40 -20.47 3.06
N MET A 124 -12.22 -20.54 1.74
CA MET A 124 -13.16 -19.94 0.81
C MET A 124 -14.44 -20.74 0.64
N GLN A 125 -14.37 -22.06 0.78
CA GLN A 125 -15.52 -22.97 0.71
C GLN A 125 -16.48 -22.74 1.89
N CYS A 126 -17.78 -22.92 1.68
CA CYS A 126 -18.80 -22.86 2.74
C CYS A 126 -19.50 -24.21 2.85
N GLY A 127 -19.15 -25.01 3.86
CA GLY A 127 -19.56 -26.43 3.92
C GLY A 127 -19.00 -27.17 2.70
N ASP A 128 -19.86 -27.84 1.94
CA ASP A 128 -19.48 -28.55 0.71
C ASP A 128 -19.58 -27.70 -0.57
N GLU A 129 -19.93 -26.41 -0.45
CA GLU A 129 -20.11 -25.51 -1.59
C GLU A 129 -18.86 -24.68 -1.89
N LEU A 130 -18.42 -24.75 -3.14
CA LEU A 130 -17.36 -23.91 -3.69
C LEU A 130 -17.78 -22.43 -3.68
N SER A 131 -16.81 -21.55 -3.39
CA SER A 131 -17.01 -20.11 -3.48
C SER A 131 -17.35 -19.68 -4.92
N PRO A 132 -18.03 -18.53 -5.12
CA PRO A 132 -18.33 -18.04 -6.45
C PRO A 132 -17.10 -17.90 -7.36
N ALA A 133 -15.95 -17.49 -6.80
CA ALA A 133 -14.69 -17.41 -7.54
C ALA A 133 -14.18 -18.80 -7.97
N GLN A 134 -14.28 -19.81 -7.10
CA GLN A 134 -13.93 -21.20 -7.46
C GLN A 134 -14.86 -21.75 -8.55
N VAL A 135 -16.16 -21.49 -8.46
CA VAL A 135 -17.16 -21.88 -9.46
C VAL A 135 -16.88 -21.21 -10.80
N ALA A 136 -16.67 -19.90 -10.82
CA ALA A 136 -16.37 -19.16 -12.05
C ALA A 136 -15.08 -19.65 -12.71
N MET A 137 -14.02 -19.88 -11.93
CA MET A 137 -12.76 -20.44 -12.45
C MET A 137 -12.96 -21.82 -13.11
N LYS A 138 -13.79 -22.67 -12.52
CA LYS A 138 -14.13 -23.99 -13.08
C LYS A 138 -14.95 -23.87 -14.36
N GLN A 139 -16.03 -23.08 -14.35
CA GLN A 139 -16.98 -22.96 -15.46
C GLN A 139 -16.36 -22.29 -16.69
N CYS A 140 -15.47 -21.32 -16.50
CA CYS A 140 -14.80 -20.63 -17.59
C CYS A 140 -13.52 -21.35 -18.09
N HIS A 141 -13.24 -22.57 -17.63
CA HIS A 141 -12.01 -23.31 -17.96
C HIS A 141 -10.73 -22.51 -17.64
N ALA A 142 -10.77 -21.74 -16.56
CA ALA A 142 -9.72 -20.80 -16.16
C ALA A 142 -8.57 -21.46 -15.37
N SER A 143 -8.54 -22.79 -15.31
CA SER A 143 -7.53 -23.59 -14.63
C SER A 143 -7.07 -24.74 -15.51
N GLN A 144 -5.76 -24.83 -15.74
CA GLN A 144 -5.11 -25.97 -16.42
C GLN A 144 -4.24 -26.74 -15.43
N CYS A 145 -2.97 -26.34 -15.24
CA CYS A 145 -2.08 -26.99 -14.27
C CYS A 145 -2.49 -26.80 -12.80
N GLY A 146 -3.38 -25.84 -12.52
CA GLY A 146 -3.93 -25.60 -11.18
C GLY A 146 -3.04 -24.83 -10.20
N TYR A 147 -1.74 -24.65 -10.48
CA TYR A 147 -0.80 -24.11 -9.48
C TYR A 147 -1.04 -22.64 -9.12
N CYS A 148 -1.44 -21.82 -10.10
CA CYS A 148 -1.77 -20.40 -9.89
C CYS A 148 -3.22 -20.18 -9.45
N THR A 149 -4.09 -21.19 -9.60
CA THR A 149 -5.54 -21.08 -9.40
C THR A 149 -5.92 -20.58 -8.01
N PRO A 150 -5.33 -21.06 -6.90
CA PRO A 150 -5.60 -20.51 -5.57
C PRO A 150 -5.38 -19.01 -5.49
N GLY A 151 -4.28 -18.50 -6.04
CA GLY A 151 -3.98 -17.07 -6.02
C GLY A 151 -5.02 -16.22 -6.75
N PHE A 152 -5.49 -16.70 -7.90
CA PHE A 152 -6.55 -16.03 -8.68
C PHE A 152 -7.91 -16.07 -7.96
N VAL A 153 -8.25 -17.19 -7.33
CA VAL A 153 -9.46 -17.29 -6.49
C VAL A 153 -9.44 -16.23 -5.39
N MET A 154 -8.33 -16.11 -4.66
CA MET A 154 -8.22 -15.10 -3.58
C MET A 154 -8.30 -13.67 -4.10
N ALA A 155 -7.68 -13.37 -5.25
CA ALA A 155 -7.74 -12.04 -5.86
C ALA A 155 -9.17 -11.68 -6.34
N MET A 156 -9.88 -12.61 -6.97
CA MET A 156 -11.29 -12.43 -7.37
C MET A 156 -12.20 -12.28 -6.14
N SER A 157 -11.94 -13.03 -5.07
CA SER A 157 -12.69 -12.88 -3.83
C SER A 157 -12.48 -11.52 -3.17
N ALA A 158 -11.26 -10.98 -3.14
CA ALA A 158 -11.03 -9.60 -2.68
C ALA A 158 -11.81 -8.57 -3.52
N MET A 159 -11.84 -8.75 -4.84
CA MET A 159 -12.61 -7.90 -5.75
C MET A 159 -14.11 -7.95 -5.43
N LEU A 160 -14.66 -9.14 -5.19
CA LEU A 160 -16.06 -9.34 -4.83
C LEU A 160 -16.42 -8.76 -3.46
N GLU A 161 -15.56 -8.92 -2.45
CA GLU A 161 -15.79 -8.33 -1.12
C GLU A 161 -15.89 -6.81 -1.21
N LYS A 162 -15.10 -6.19 -2.09
CA LYS A 162 -15.08 -4.73 -2.23
C LYS A 162 -16.19 -4.18 -3.14
N HIS A 163 -16.53 -4.88 -4.21
CA HIS A 163 -17.39 -4.35 -5.27
C HIS A 163 -18.69 -5.14 -5.52
N GLY A 164 -18.83 -6.33 -4.92
CA GLY A 164 -19.90 -7.28 -5.20
C GLY A 164 -21.26 -6.96 -4.58
N GLY A 165 -21.38 -5.89 -3.78
CA GLY A 165 -22.66 -5.36 -3.28
C GLY A 165 -23.39 -6.22 -2.24
N VAL A 166 -22.74 -7.23 -1.67
CA VAL A 166 -23.37 -8.17 -0.73
C VAL A 166 -23.23 -7.75 0.73
N ASN A 167 -22.14 -7.07 1.07
CA ASN A 167 -22.08 -6.29 2.30
C ASN A 167 -22.11 -4.85 1.83
N GLY A 168 -23.07 -4.04 2.29
CA GLY A 168 -22.98 -2.59 2.17
C GLY A 168 -21.61 -2.19 2.68
N GLY A 169 -20.68 -1.89 1.77
CA GLY A 169 -19.31 -1.57 2.13
C GLY A 169 -19.38 -0.45 3.14
N VAL A 170 -18.62 -0.56 4.23
CA VAL A 170 -18.50 0.51 5.24
C VAL A 170 -17.92 1.78 4.60
N ASN A 171 -17.46 1.73 3.35
CA ASN A 171 -17.19 2.87 2.48
C ASN A 171 -17.74 2.68 1.05
N GLY A 172 -18.98 2.20 0.91
CA GLY A 172 -19.73 2.47 -0.31
C GLY A 172 -19.92 3.98 -0.38
N GLU A 173 -19.13 4.66 -1.22
CA GLU A 173 -19.41 6.05 -1.57
C GLU A 173 -20.89 6.15 -1.91
N ARG A 174 -21.65 6.89 -1.08
CA ARG A 174 -22.96 7.36 -1.47
C ARG A 174 -22.71 8.17 -2.74
N ALA A 175 -23.06 7.59 -3.90
CA ALA A 175 -23.15 8.35 -5.12
C ALA A 175 -23.97 9.60 -4.78
N HIS A 176 -23.39 10.79 -5.02
CA HIS A 176 -24.06 12.06 -4.76
C HIS A 176 -25.44 12.06 -5.44
N GLY A 177 -26.50 11.85 -4.65
CA GLY A 177 -27.90 11.90 -5.12
C GLY A 177 -28.87 10.81 -4.65
N ALA A 178 -28.46 9.77 -3.91
CA ALA A 178 -29.41 8.76 -3.44
C ALA A 178 -30.03 9.10 -2.07
N SER A 179 -31.34 9.32 -2.05
CA SER A 179 -32.17 9.46 -0.85
C SER A 179 -32.33 8.13 -0.09
N ASP A 180 -32.69 8.24 1.18
CA ASP A 180 -32.65 7.24 2.25
C ASP A 180 -33.15 5.81 1.92
N GLY A 181 -32.43 4.81 2.45
CA GLY A 181 -32.96 3.47 2.73
C GLY A 181 -32.67 2.32 1.75
N GLY A 182 -31.90 2.51 0.67
CA GLY A 182 -31.65 1.48 -0.34
C GLY A 182 -30.31 0.75 -0.23
N ALA A 183 -30.29 -0.57 -0.45
CA ALA A 183 -29.09 -1.37 -0.62
C ALA A 183 -28.14 -0.73 -1.66
N VAL A 184 -26.84 -0.68 -1.37
CA VAL A 184 -25.83 -0.16 -2.30
C VAL A 184 -25.83 -1.06 -3.52
N ALA A 185 -26.27 -0.54 -4.68
CA ALA A 185 -26.29 -1.30 -5.92
C ALA A 185 -24.88 -1.81 -6.22
N ALA A 186 -24.75 -3.12 -6.48
CA ALA A 186 -23.47 -3.73 -6.84
C ALA A 186 -22.83 -2.96 -8.00
N GLN A 187 -21.56 -2.55 -7.84
CA GLN A 187 -20.83 -1.93 -8.92
C GLN A 187 -20.59 -2.98 -10.00
N GLN A 188 -20.95 -2.68 -11.25
CA GLN A 188 -20.65 -3.59 -12.35
C GLN A 188 -19.13 -3.74 -12.47
N ILE A 189 -18.64 -4.97 -12.34
CA ILE A 189 -17.23 -5.31 -12.51
C ILE A 189 -16.92 -5.24 -14.00
N ASP A 190 -16.16 -4.23 -14.41
CA ASP A 190 -15.69 -4.08 -15.79
C ASP A 190 -14.33 -4.77 -16.01
N ALA A 191 -13.90 -4.82 -17.27
CA ALA A 191 -12.64 -5.47 -17.64
C ALA A 191 -11.40 -4.78 -17.04
N LYS A 192 -11.46 -3.46 -16.82
CA LYS A 192 -10.36 -2.69 -16.25
C LYS A 192 -10.18 -3.03 -14.77
N MET A 193 -11.29 -3.08 -14.02
CA MET A 193 -11.31 -3.48 -12.63
C MET A 193 -10.83 -4.93 -12.48
N ALA A 194 -11.38 -5.86 -13.27
CA ALA A 194 -10.96 -7.25 -13.28
C ALA A 194 -9.44 -7.37 -13.53
N ALA A 195 -8.93 -6.73 -14.58
CA ALA A 195 -7.49 -6.73 -14.87
C ALA A 195 -6.66 -6.15 -13.72
N ASN A 196 -7.08 -5.04 -13.12
CA ASN A 196 -6.36 -4.42 -12.00
C ASN A 196 -6.23 -5.36 -10.79
N TYR A 197 -7.30 -6.06 -10.39
CA TYR A 197 -7.26 -7.00 -9.28
C TYR A 197 -6.42 -8.25 -9.57
N LEU A 198 -6.39 -8.69 -10.83
CA LEU A 198 -5.65 -9.88 -11.26
C LEU A 198 -4.19 -9.59 -11.65
N THR A 199 -3.79 -8.31 -11.71
CA THR A 199 -2.46 -7.88 -12.18
C THR A 199 -1.32 -8.52 -11.39
N GLY A 200 -1.52 -8.80 -10.11
CA GLY A 200 -0.54 -9.43 -9.23
C GLY A 200 -0.44 -10.95 -9.33
N ASN A 201 -1.12 -11.58 -10.30
CA ASN A 201 -1.23 -13.02 -10.42
C ASN A 201 -0.76 -13.48 -11.81
N LEU A 202 0.27 -14.32 -11.84
CA LEU A 202 0.83 -14.82 -13.10
C LEU A 202 0.30 -16.21 -13.43
N CYS A 203 -0.12 -16.40 -14.68
CA CYS A 203 -0.45 -17.68 -15.26
C CYS A 203 0.39 -17.95 -16.51
N ARG A 204 0.93 -19.16 -16.63
CA ARG A 204 1.72 -19.58 -17.81
C ARG A 204 0.94 -20.44 -18.80
N CYS A 205 -0.21 -20.99 -18.39
CA CYS A 205 -0.93 -22.01 -19.14
C CYS A 205 -2.14 -21.46 -19.91
N THR A 206 -2.94 -20.60 -19.28
CA THR A 206 -4.29 -20.26 -19.79
C THR A 206 -4.33 -19.14 -20.81
N GLY A 207 -3.25 -18.36 -20.95
CA GLY A 207 -3.28 -17.13 -21.76
C GLY A 207 -4.20 -16.02 -21.20
N TYR A 208 -4.60 -16.12 -19.93
CA TYR A 208 -5.44 -15.17 -19.17
C TYR A 208 -6.88 -14.97 -19.64
N ALA A 209 -7.20 -15.09 -20.93
CA ALA A 209 -8.56 -14.88 -21.44
C ALA A 209 -9.67 -15.59 -20.64
N PRO A 210 -9.59 -16.90 -20.32
CA PRO A 210 -10.62 -17.56 -19.51
C PRO A 210 -10.65 -17.09 -18.05
N ILE A 211 -9.52 -16.63 -17.50
CA ILE A 211 -9.45 -16.08 -16.13
C ILE A 211 -10.14 -14.71 -16.07
N VAL A 212 -9.89 -13.85 -17.06
CA VAL A 212 -10.57 -12.55 -17.16
C VAL A 212 -12.07 -12.77 -17.35
N GLN A 213 -12.47 -13.73 -18.18
CA GLN A 213 -13.89 -14.10 -18.32
C GLN A 213 -14.50 -14.53 -16.99
N ALA A 214 -13.82 -15.36 -16.20
CA ALA A 214 -14.28 -15.74 -14.86
C ALA A 214 -14.46 -14.52 -13.93
N ALA A 215 -13.54 -13.55 -13.95
CA ALA A 215 -13.68 -12.33 -13.17
C ALA A 215 -14.86 -11.44 -13.61
N LEU A 216 -15.23 -11.46 -14.89
CA LEU A 216 -16.37 -10.70 -15.42
C LEU A 216 -17.72 -11.37 -15.13
N THR A 217 -17.75 -12.71 -15.02
CA THR A 217 -18.98 -13.49 -14.79
C THR A 217 -19.26 -13.75 -13.33
N VAL A 218 -18.24 -13.74 -12.46
CA VAL A 218 -18.40 -14.03 -11.05
C VAL A 218 -19.34 -13.05 -10.36
N ARG A 219 -20.19 -13.55 -9.46
CA ARG A 219 -21.14 -12.76 -8.67
C ARG A 219 -20.99 -13.09 -7.20
N ALA A 220 -21.04 -12.07 -6.35
CA ALA A 220 -21.00 -12.27 -4.91
C ALA A 220 -22.30 -12.95 -4.43
N THR A 221 -22.22 -13.66 -3.31
CA THR A 221 -23.37 -14.25 -2.62
C THR A 221 -23.20 -14.04 -1.13
N GLU A 222 -24.29 -13.74 -0.41
CA GLU A 222 -24.27 -13.47 1.03
C GLU A 222 -23.63 -14.59 1.83
N LYS A 223 -24.02 -15.83 1.54
CA LYS A 223 -23.46 -17.03 2.15
C LYS A 223 -21.93 -17.14 2.04
N HIS A 224 -21.33 -16.65 0.96
CA HIS A 224 -19.88 -16.75 0.72
C HIS A 224 -19.10 -15.50 1.09
N SER A 225 -19.78 -14.45 1.54
CA SER A 225 -19.19 -13.23 2.09
C SER A 225 -18.07 -13.58 3.07
N VAL A 226 -16.84 -13.17 2.78
CA VAL A 226 -15.68 -13.42 3.66
C VAL A 226 -15.84 -12.58 4.92
N ALA A 227 -16.17 -11.29 4.78
CA ALA A 227 -16.46 -10.44 5.92
C ALA A 227 -17.63 -11.00 6.75
N GLY A 228 -18.72 -11.45 6.11
CA GLY A 228 -19.87 -12.03 6.80
C GLY A 228 -19.55 -13.29 7.59
N ARG A 229 -18.64 -14.13 7.08
CA ARG A 229 -18.24 -15.38 7.76
C ARG A 229 -17.19 -15.21 8.84
N TYR A 230 -16.30 -14.22 8.71
CA TYR A 230 -15.09 -14.12 9.53
C TYR A 230 -15.01 -12.87 10.42
N SER A 231 -16.03 -12.00 10.40
CA SER A 231 -16.16 -10.82 11.29
C SER A 231 -16.92 -11.14 12.58
N ASN A 232 -16.52 -12.20 13.28
CA ASN A 232 -17.12 -12.54 14.57
C ASN A 232 -16.73 -11.48 15.63
N SER A 233 -17.71 -10.86 16.29
CA SER A 233 -17.50 -9.78 17.28
C SER A 233 -16.60 -10.19 18.45
N TRP A 234 -16.69 -11.43 18.93
CA TRP A 234 -15.79 -11.93 19.98
C TRP A 234 -14.34 -11.98 19.50
N ALA A 235 -14.11 -12.46 18.27
CA ALA A 235 -12.77 -12.58 17.70
C ALA A 235 -12.14 -11.19 17.48
N ILE A 236 -12.95 -10.23 17.01
CA ILE A 236 -12.56 -8.83 16.87
C ILE A 236 -12.18 -8.23 18.24
N ALA A 237 -13.02 -8.43 19.26
CA ALA A 237 -12.75 -7.92 20.60
C ALA A 237 -11.49 -8.53 21.23
N ASP A 238 -11.28 -9.85 21.08
CA ASP A 238 -10.07 -10.53 21.55
C ASP A 238 -8.81 -10.04 20.81
N ALA A 239 -8.89 -9.85 19.48
CA ALA A 239 -7.81 -9.27 18.70
C ALA A 239 -7.43 -7.87 19.20
N LEU A 240 -8.41 -6.96 19.34
CA LEU A 240 -8.22 -5.60 19.84
C LEU A 240 -7.60 -5.56 21.24
N ASN A 241 -8.12 -6.38 22.16
CA ASN A 241 -7.59 -6.48 23.52
C ASN A 241 -6.14 -7.01 23.56
N THR A 242 -5.79 -7.90 22.63
CA THR A 242 -4.44 -8.46 22.54
C THR A 242 -3.45 -7.45 21.97
N VAL A 243 -3.81 -6.75 20.89
CA VAL A 243 -2.93 -5.78 20.22
C VAL A 243 -2.75 -4.47 21.01
N ALA A 244 -3.56 -4.24 22.05
CA ALA A 244 -3.35 -3.14 23.00
C ALA A 244 -2.05 -3.25 23.82
N LYS A 245 -1.37 -4.40 23.79
CA LYS A 245 -0.14 -4.67 24.53
C LYS A 245 1.03 -4.92 23.59
N SER A 246 2.19 -4.36 23.94
CA SER A 246 3.45 -4.57 23.21
C SER A 246 3.86 -6.04 23.15
N LEU A 247 4.42 -6.44 22.01
CA LEU A 247 4.88 -7.79 21.68
C LEU A 247 6.40 -7.85 21.61
N LEU A 248 6.99 -8.88 22.20
CA LEU A 248 8.40 -9.22 22.08
C LEU A 248 8.55 -10.71 21.80
N ILE A 249 9.17 -11.02 20.67
CA ILE A 249 9.57 -12.37 20.30
C ILE A 249 11.08 -12.41 20.27
N GLU A 250 11.67 -13.33 21.03
CA GLU A 250 13.11 -13.59 21.04
C GLU A 250 13.34 -15.05 20.66
N HIS A 251 14.12 -15.25 19.61
CA HIS A 251 14.48 -16.59 19.15
C HIS A 251 15.77 -16.56 18.34
N ASP A 252 16.69 -17.48 18.58
CA ASP A 252 17.97 -17.62 17.86
C ASP A 252 18.76 -16.31 17.69
N GLY A 253 18.74 -15.46 18.71
CA GLY A 253 19.44 -14.17 18.72
C GLY A 253 18.80 -13.07 17.86
N VAL A 254 17.61 -13.32 17.33
CA VAL A 254 16.71 -12.32 16.73
C VAL A 254 15.70 -11.86 17.77
N THR A 255 15.61 -10.55 17.94
CA THR A 255 14.64 -9.84 18.78
C THR A 255 13.69 -9.09 17.86
N PHE A 256 12.44 -9.53 17.80
CA PHE A 256 11.34 -8.81 17.17
C PHE A 256 10.54 -8.09 18.25
N PHE A 257 10.44 -6.77 18.15
CA PHE A 257 9.68 -5.95 19.08
C PHE A 257 8.62 -5.13 18.34
N ALA A 258 7.38 -5.24 18.79
CA ALA A 258 6.30 -4.35 18.37
C ALA A 258 5.78 -3.56 19.60
N PRO A 259 6.12 -2.27 19.72
CA PRO A 259 5.69 -1.43 20.83
C PRO A 259 4.26 -0.94 20.65
N ALA A 260 3.52 -0.82 21.76
CA ALA A 260 2.20 -0.19 21.79
C ALA A 260 2.27 1.35 21.79
N SER A 261 3.47 1.96 21.85
CA SER A 261 3.62 3.42 21.84
C SER A 261 4.87 3.90 21.09
N LEU A 262 4.82 5.14 20.59
CA LEU A 262 5.98 5.78 19.97
C LEU A 262 7.16 5.88 20.95
N ARG A 263 6.89 6.15 22.24
CA ARG A 263 7.93 6.24 23.27
C ARG A 263 8.72 4.94 23.38
N GLU A 264 8.04 3.80 23.42
CA GLU A 264 8.70 2.49 23.45
C GLU A 264 9.49 2.25 22.15
N ALA A 265 8.94 2.62 20.99
CA ALA A 265 9.62 2.47 19.70
C ALA A 265 10.97 3.19 19.65
N VAL A 266 11.01 4.48 20.02
CA VAL A 266 12.26 5.26 20.02
C VAL A 266 13.20 4.87 21.17
N THR A 267 12.67 4.29 22.26
CA THR A 267 13.50 3.73 23.33
C THR A 267 14.22 2.47 22.86
N PHE A 268 13.50 1.57 22.17
CA PHE A 268 14.09 0.38 21.56
C PHE A 268 15.14 0.75 20.52
N ALA A 269 14.85 1.74 19.67
CA ALA A 269 15.79 2.25 18.66
C ALA A 269 17.11 2.73 19.29
N ALA A 270 17.03 3.50 20.39
CA ALA A 270 18.20 4.00 21.11
C ALA A 270 19.02 2.89 21.79
N GLN A 271 18.35 1.85 22.28
CA GLN A 271 18.97 0.74 23.01
C GLN A 271 19.53 -0.35 22.08
N ASN A 272 19.12 -0.38 20.82
CA ASN A 272 19.50 -1.43 19.86
C ASN A 272 20.11 -0.82 18.59
N PRO A 273 21.36 -0.31 18.65
CA PRO A 273 22.04 0.20 17.46
C PRO A 273 22.03 -0.82 16.32
N GLY A 274 21.72 -0.35 15.10
CA GLY A 274 21.62 -1.22 13.93
C GLY A 274 20.27 -1.94 13.76
N PHE A 275 19.27 -1.63 14.60
CA PHE A 275 17.91 -2.12 14.41
C PHE A 275 17.37 -1.81 13.00
N LYS A 276 16.42 -2.63 12.56
CA LYS A 276 15.69 -2.42 11.31
C LYS A 276 14.21 -2.29 11.58
N VAL A 277 13.62 -1.23 11.03
CA VAL A 277 12.17 -1.04 11.07
C VAL A 277 11.51 -2.00 10.08
N LEU A 278 10.51 -2.74 10.55
CA LEU A 278 9.73 -3.68 9.77
C LEU A 278 8.26 -3.26 9.71
N ALA A 279 7.88 -2.64 8.58
CA ALA A 279 6.49 -2.26 8.31
C ALA A 279 5.72 -3.39 7.60
N ALA A 280 6.13 -3.74 6.39
CA ALA A 280 5.37 -4.65 5.50
C ALA A 280 6.21 -5.79 4.91
N ALA A 281 7.52 -5.80 5.17
CA ALA A 281 8.48 -6.79 4.66
C ALA A 281 8.54 -6.96 3.12
N THR A 282 7.91 -6.10 2.32
CA THR A 282 7.92 -6.22 0.85
C THR A 282 9.30 -6.08 0.19
N ASP A 283 10.31 -5.67 0.95
CA ASP A 283 11.72 -5.69 0.57
C ASP A 283 12.52 -6.68 1.44
N MET A 284 12.41 -6.59 2.76
CA MET A 284 13.13 -7.47 3.70
C MET A 284 12.76 -8.96 3.56
N GLY A 285 11.49 -9.27 3.30
CA GLY A 285 11.02 -10.64 3.08
C GLY A 285 11.60 -11.24 1.80
N VAL A 286 11.69 -10.46 0.71
CA VAL A 286 12.38 -10.85 -0.53
C VAL A 286 13.85 -11.15 -0.26
N GLN A 287 14.52 -10.27 0.48
CA GLN A 287 15.92 -10.45 0.86
C GLN A 287 16.11 -11.73 1.69
N THR A 288 15.18 -12.01 2.61
CA THR A 288 15.21 -13.19 3.48
C THR A 288 15.02 -14.48 2.68
N ASN A 289 14.07 -14.49 1.74
CA ASN A 289 13.86 -15.62 0.84
C ASN A 289 15.04 -15.87 -0.11
N LYS A 290 15.89 -14.86 -0.34
CA LYS A 290 17.16 -14.97 -1.08
C LYS A 290 18.36 -15.35 -0.18
N GLY A 291 18.09 -15.84 1.03
CA GLY A 291 19.10 -16.38 1.93
C GLY A 291 19.79 -15.35 2.84
N LYS A 292 19.37 -14.07 2.83
CA LYS A 292 19.87 -13.12 3.83
C LYS A 292 19.19 -13.39 5.17
N PRO A 293 19.92 -13.45 6.30
CA PRO A 293 19.29 -13.65 7.60
C PRO A 293 18.43 -12.43 7.98
N LEU A 294 17.44 -12.66 8.85
CA LEU A 294 16.73 -11.58 9.50
C LEU A 294 17.71 -10.73 10.34
N PRO A 295 17.54 -9.39 10.37
CA PRO A 295 18.25 -8.54 11.30
C PRO A 295 18.07 -8.98 12.76
N ARG A 296 19.12 -8.85 13.57
CA ARG A 296 19.07 -9.24 14.99
C ARG A 296 18.09 -8.41 15.82
N ALA A 297 17.88 -7.15 15.48
CA ALA A 297 16.92 -6.27 16.14
C ALA A 297 15.91 -5.75 15.11
N LEU A 298 14.66 -6.20 15.23
CA LEU A 298 13.55 -5.85 14.37
C LEU A 298 12.53 -5.04 15.16
N LEU A 299 12.27 -3.81 14.71
CA LEU A 299 11.25 -2.94 15.28
C LEU A 299 10.04 -2.90 14.36
N SER A 300 8.92 -3.48 14.76
CA SER A 300 7.68 -3.39 13.99
C SER A 300 6.77 -2.30 14.53
N LEU A 301 6.31 -1.40 13.66
CA LEU A 301 5.50 -0.26 14.06
C LEU A 301 3.98 -0.55 14.04
N HIS A 302 3.58 -1.83 13.93
CA HIS A 302 2.18 -2.18 13.65
C HIS A 302 1.22 -1.96 14.82
N LEU A 303 1.72 -1.85 16.06
CA LEU A 303 0.92 -1.57 17.26
C LEU A 303 0.93 -0.09 17.68
N VAL A 304 1.66 0.78 16.96
CA VAL A 304 1.73 2.21 17.27
C VAL A 304 0.60 2.93 16.52
N ASN A 305 -0.56 3.08 17.17
CA ASN A 305 -1.80 3.54 16.53
C ASN A 305 -1.67 4.89 15.82
N GLU A 306 -0.99 5.87 16.44
CA GLU A 306 -0.77 7.20 15.87
C GLU A 306 -0.03 7.20 14.51
N LEU A 307 0.66 6.11 14.15
CA LEU A 307 1.36 5.99 12.87
C LEU A 307 0.48 5.52 11.71
N TYR A 308 -0.79 5.18 11.96
CA TYR A 308 -1.80 4.91 10.92
C TYR A 308 -2.52 6.19 10.46
N GLU A 309 -2.25 7.34 11.08
CA GLU A 309 -2.91 8.60 10.72
C GLU A 309 -2.60 9.00 9.27
N ALA A 310 -3.66 9.23 8.49
CA ALA A 310 -3.61 9.80 7.16
C ALA A 310 -4.66 10.90 7.07
N LYS A 311 -4.23 12.15 6.89
CA LYS A 311 -5.17 13.29 6.89
C LYS A 311 -4.79 14.36 5.88
N ARG A 312 -5.82 15.07 5.42
CA ARG A 312 -5.66 16.33 4.71
C ARG A 312 -5.55 17.46 5.72
N THR A 313 -4.69 18.41 5.40
CA THR A 313 -4.57 19.69 6.09
C THR A 313 -4.99 20.79 5.12
N ARG A 314 -5.01 22.04 5.58
CA ARG A 314 -5.34 23.19 4.73
C ARG A 314 -4.42 23.33 3.52
N THR A 315 -3.16 22.92 3.65
CA THR A 315 -2.10 23.16 2.65
C THR A 315 -1.52 21.88 2.04
N GLY A 316 -1.78 20.71 2.62
CA GLY A 316 -1.16 19.46 2.17
C GLY A 316 -1.72 18.21 2.81
N ILE A 317 -0.98 17.12 2.69
CA ILE A 317 -1.35 15.78 3.15
C ILE A 317 -0.31 15.33 4.17
N VAL A 318 -0.77 14.68 5.25
CA VAL A 318 0.07 13.98 6.23
C VAL A 318 -0.18 12.49 6.12
N VAL A 319 0.90 11.71 6.02
CA VAL A 319 0.86 10.26 5.81
C VAL A 319 1.76 9.58 6.84
N GLY A 320 1.16 8.90 7.81
CA GLY A 320 1.84 8.13 8.85
C GLY A 320 2.62 6.93 8.33
N ALA A 321 3.59 6.45 9.11
CA ALA A 321 4.51 5.38 8.71
C ALA A 321 3.83 4.04 8.39
N ARG A 322 2.61 3.83 8.88
CA ARG A 322 1.80 2.63 8.66
C ARG A 322 0.74 2.76 7.57
N VAL A 323 0.56 3.95 7.00
CA VAL A 323 -0.37 4.16 5.89
C VAL A 323 0.11 3.42 4.64
N THR A 324 -0.72 2.54 4.11
CA THR A 324 -0.40 1.72 2.94
C THR A 324 -0.50 2.53 1.66
N LEU A 325 0.14 2.06 0.58
CA LEU A 325 0.03 2.68 -0.73
C LEU A 325 -1.41 2.59 -1.28
N ALA A 326 -2.18 1.55 -0.90
CA ALA A 326 -3.60 1.44 -1.22
C ALA A 326 -4.46 2.52 -0.52
N GLN A 327 -4.16 2.83 0.74
CA GLN A 327 -4.80 3.92 1.49
C GLN A 327 -4.38 5.29 0.95
N LEU A 328 -3.08 5.48 0.67
CA LEU A 328 -2.55 6.70 0.05
C LEU A 328 -3.22 6.98 -1.30
N ARG A 329 -3.39 5.96 -2.14
CA ARG A 329 -4.05 6.08 -3.44
C ARG A 329 -5.45 6.68 -3.28
N ARG A 330 -6.27 6.13 -2.37
CA ARG A 330 -7.62 6.65 -2.06
C ARG A 330 -7.56 8.09 -1.55
N LEU A 331 -6.68 8.35 -0.59
CA LEU A 331 -6.49 9.69 -0.03
C LEU A 331 -6.12 10.72 -1.11
N CYS A 332 -5.36 10.32 -2.13
CA CYS A 332 -4.90 11.19 -3.20
C CYS A 332 -5.89 11.36 -4.36
N GLU A 333 -7.00 10.61 -4.42
CA GLU A 333 -7.95 10.67 -5.55
C GLU A 333 -8.47 12.08 -5.85
N THR A 334 -8.60 12.94 -4.83
CA THR A 334 -9.00 14.34 -5.03
C THR A 334 -7.92 15.38 -4.70
N SER A 335 -6.94 15.05 -3.85
CA SER A 335 -5.88 16.00 -3.44
C SER A 335 -4.59 15.92 -4.25
N ALA A 336 -4.34 14.79 -4.91
CA ALA A 336 -3.22 14.59 -5.84
C ALA A 336 -3.59 13.53 -6.89
N PRO A 337 -4.57 13.82 -7.78
CA PRO A 337 -5.17 12.78 -8.63
C PRO A 337 -4.18 12.09 -9.58
N GLU A 338 -3.17 12.83 -10.04
CA GLU A 338 -2.08 12.26 -10.85
C GLU A 338 -1.30 11.18 -10.08
N LEU A 339 -0.99 11.42 -8.79
CA LEU A 339 -0.35 10.42 -7.94
C LEU A 339 -1.27 9.21 -7.72
N ALA A 340 -2.56 9.43 -7.48
CA ALA A 340 -3.53 8.33 -7.32
C ALA A 340 -3.61 7.47 -8.59
N SER A 341 -3.62 8.09 -9.77
CA SER A 341 -3.58 7.40 -11.06
C SER A 341 -2.28 6.62 -11.24
N PHE A 342 -1.14 7.26 -10.95
CA PHE A 342 0.20 6.66 -11.09
C PHE A 342 0.39 5.45 -10.16
N LEU A 343 -0.16 5.48 -8.94
CA LEU A 343 -0.11 4.36 -8.00
C LEU A 343 -0.84 3.11 -8.52
N ASN A 344 -1.72 3.21 -9.52
CA ASN A 344 -2.28 2.02 -10.16
C ASN A 344 -1.20 1.19 -10.87
N LEU A 345 -0.13 1.83 -11.38
CA LEU A 345 1.03 1.18 -12.00
C LEU A 345 2.07 0.68 -10.99
N PHE A 346 1.94 1.04 -9.71
CA PHE A 346 2.88 0.65 -8.66
C PHE A 346 2.53 -0.74 -8.15
N GLY A 347 3.34 -1.75 -8.50
CA GLY A 347 3.20 -3.11 -7.99
C GLY A 347 1.79 -3.71 -8.11
N SER A 348 1.57 -4.85 -7.47
CA SER A 348 0.27 -5.50 -7.44
C SER A 348 -0.64 -4.86 -6.39
N PRO A 349 -1.97 -5.07 -6.47
CA PRO A 349 -2.86 -4.83 -5.34
C PRO A 349 -2.35 -5.46 -4.04
N GLN A 350 -1.86 -6.70 -4.10
CA GLN A 350 -1.33 -7.44 -2.95
C GLN A 350 -0.15 -6.72 -2.28
N ILE A 351 0.76 -6.15 -3.07
CA ILE A 351 1.87 -5.35 -2.56
C ILE A 351 1.35 -4.01 -2.02
N LYS A 352 0.46 -3.32 -2.73
CA LYS A 352 -0.06 -2.00 -2.32
C LYS A 352 -0.89 -2.04 -1.02
N ASN A 353 -1.57 -3.15 -0.76
CA ASN A 353 -2.37 -3.36 0.45
C ASN A 353 -1.51 -3.53 1.71
N VAL A 354 -0.21 -3.77 1.58
CA VAL A 354 0.73 -3.93 2.71
C VAL A 354 1.82 -2.86 2.72
N ALA A 355 2.40 -2.53 1.57
CA ALA A 355 3.53 -1.62 1.44
C ALA A 355 3.13 -0.21 1.87
N THR A 356 3.98 0.45 2.64
CA THR A 356 3.72 1.81 3.14
C THR A 356 4.54 2.84 2.37
N LEU A 357 4.03 4.07 2.27
CA LEU A 357 4.76 5.17 1.64
C LEU A 357 6.11 5.41 2.34
N VAL A 358 6.09 5.47 3.67
CA VAL A 358 7.31 5.64 4.49
C VAL A 358 8.26 4.45 4.31
N GLY A 359 7.76 3.23 4.17
CA GLY A 359 8.60 2.08 3.83
C GLY A 359 9.29 2.23 2.48
N ASN A 360 8.60 2.79 1.47
CA ASN A 360 9.20 3.08 0.16
C ASN A 360 10.29 4.16 0.26
N ILE A 361 10.04 5.22 1.04
CA ILE A 361 11.02 6.29 1.34
C ILE A 361 12.25 5.70 2.04
N ALA A 362 12.03 4.96 3.12
CA ALA A 362 13.08 4.38 3.96
C ALA A 362 13.93 3.34 3.24
N ASN A 363 13.36 2.65 2.25
CA ASN A 363 14.09 1.70 1.41
C ASN A 363 15.17 2.38 0.55
N ALA A 364 15.05 3.69 0.28
CA ALA A 364 16.05 4.48 -0.44
C ALA A 364 16.51 3.89 -1.77
N SER A 365 15.59 3.26 -2.50
CA SER A 365 15.87 2.75 -3.85
C SER A 365 15.98 3.92 -4.83
N PRO A 366 17.03 4.02 -5.67
CA PRO A 366 17.16 5.12 -6.64
C PRO A 366 16.04 5.14 -7.70
N ILE A 367 15.35 4.01 -7.85
CA ILE A 367 14.26 3.73 -8.77
C ILE A 367 12.90 3.63 -8.04
N GLY A 368 12.81 4.14 -6.80
CA GLY A 368 11.55 4.18 -6.07
C GLY A 368 10.55 5.10 -6.78
N ASP A 369 9.44 4.54 -7.24
CA ASP A 369 8.48 5.25 -8.10
C ASP A 369 7.78 6.43 -7.42
N THR A 370 7.63 6.43 -6.10
CA THR A 370 7.01 7.56 -5.38
C THR A 370 7.96 8.72 -5.14
N LEU A 371 9.28 8.49 -5.21
CA LEU A 371 10.29 9.44 -4.74
C LEU A 371 10.39 10.70 -5.64
N PRO A 372 10.33 10.60 -6.98
CA PRO A 372 10.34 11.79 -7.84
C PRO A 372 9.14 12.72 -7.57
N PHE A 373 7.96 12.17 -7.32
CA PHE A 373 6.80 12.98 -6.95
C PHE A 373 7.05 13.73 -5.63
N LEU A 374 7.56 13.05 -4.61
CA LEU A 374 7.83 13.67 -3.30
C LEU A 374 8.86 14.80 -3.37
N LEU A 375 9.84 14.71 -4.28
CA LEU A 375 10.80 15.79 -4.53
C LEU A 375 10.16 17.07 -5.09
N ILE A 376 9.14 16.93 -5.95
CA ILE A 376 8.45 18.09 -6.54
C ILE A 376 7.22 18.52 -5.73
N ALA A 377 6.74 17.70 -4.79
CA ALA A 377 5.63 18.03 -3.91
C ALA A 377 6.07 18.74 -2.61
N ASP A 378 7.34 19.16 -2.55
CA ASP A 378 7.98 19.79 -1.39
C ASP A 378 7.73 18.99 -0.11
N ALA A 379 7.98 17.68 -0.20
CA ALA A 379 7.74 16.78 0.91
C ALA A 379 8.72 17.06 2.08
N VAL A 380 8.25 16.77 3.29
CA VAL A 380 9.01 16.88 4.54
C VAL A 380 8.87 15.57 5.29
N VAL A 381 10.00 14.97 5.66
CA VAL A 381 10.06 13.76 6.47
C VAL A 381 10.19 14.13 7.94
N HIS A 382 9.31 13.58 8.77
CA HIS A 382 9.28 13.85 10.21
C HIS A 382 9.79 12.63 10.96
N VAL A 383 10.85 12.84 11.74
CA VAL A 383 11.56 11.78 12.44
C VAL A 383 11.47 11.99 13.94
N ALA A 384 11.52 10.88 14.67
CA ALA A 384 11.54 10.87 16.12
C ALA A 384 12.70 10.02 16.64
N SER A 385 13.27 10.42 17.77
CA SER A 385 14.30 9.69 18.49
C SER A 385 14.18 9.94 19.99
N ARG A 386 14.93 9.17 20.76
CA ARG A 386 15.08 9.36 22.20
C ARG A 386 16.52 9.06 22.59
N PRO A 387 17.44 10.03 22.36
CA PRO A 387 18.87 9.87 22.60
C PRO A 387 19.18 9.18 23.94
N GLY A 388 19.92 8.07 23.89
CA GLY A 388 20.29 7.29 25.08
C GLY A 388 19.13 6.58 25.79
N GLY A 389 17.95 6.51 25.17
CA GLY A 389 16.76 5.82 25.68
C GLY A 389 16.07 6.47 26.88
N LYS A 390 16.54 7.63 27.34
CA LYS A 390 16.04 8.37 28.51
C LYS A 390 15.51 9.76 28.10
N GLY A 391 14.77 10.41 28.98
CA GLY A 391 14.27 11.77 28.71
C GLY A 391 13.07 11.86 27.74
N PRO A 392 12.79 13.06 27.18
CA PRO A 392 11.68 13.29 26.26
C PRO A 392 11.94 12.73 24.85
N ILE A 393 10.88 12.61 24.05
CA ILE A 393 11.00 12.27 22.63
C ILE A 393 11.46 13.52 21.88
N HIS A 394 12.54 13.40 21.13
CA HIS A 394 13.02 14.45 20.23
C HIS A 394 12.36 14.26 18.86
N LYS A 395 11.92 15.37 18.24
CA LYS A 395 11.32 15.38 16.90
C LYS A 395 12.07 16.39 16.04
N ARG A 396 12.34 16.04 14.79
CA ARG A 396 12.84 17.00 13.79
C ARG A 396 12.27 16.72 12.40
N LYS A 397 12.49 17.67 11.51
CA LYS A 397 12.08 17.65 10.11
C LYS A 397 13.30 17.54 9.21
N ILE A 398 13.12 16.89 8.06
CA ILE A 398 14.11 16.79 6.99
C ILE A 398 13.38 17.12 5.70
N GLU A 399 13.83 18.15 5.00
CA GLU A 399 13.33 18.44 3.66
C GLU A 399 13.65 17.24 2.75
N PHE A 400 12.71 16.85 1.89
CA PHE A 400 12.88 15.62 1.11
C PHE A 400 14.06 15.70 0.13
N THR A 401 14.43 16.92 -0.30
CA THR A 401 15.63 17.20 -1.09
C THR A 401 16.94 16.89 -0.36
N ASP A 402 16.92 16.96 0.98
CA ASP A 402 18.10 16.76 1.83
C ASP A 402 18.14 15.36 2.45
N LEU A 403 17.09 14.55 2.24
CA LEU A 403 16.95 13.25 2.86
C LEU A 403 17.97 12.23 2.36
N TYR A 404 18.26 12.21 1.06
CA TYR A 404 19.11 11.20 0.43
C TYR A 404 20.56 11.69 0.30
N VAL A 405 21.44 11.19 1.16
CA VAL A 405 22.87 11.57 1.19
C VAL A 405 23.77 10.63 0.38
N GLY A 406 23.18 9.64 -0.30
CA GLY A 406 23.88 8.70 -1.16
C GLY A 406 23.06 7.44 -1.46
N TYR A 407 23.66 6.52 -2.22
CA TYR A 407 23.01 5.26 -2.59
C TYR A 407 22.58 4.48 -1.35
N LYS A 408 21.26 4.26 -1.21
CA LYS A 408 20.66 3.55 -0.07
C LYS A 408 20.98 4.15 1.31
N LYS A 409 21.30 5.46 1.37
CA LYS A 409 21.66 6.18 2.59
C LYS A 409 20.73 7.37 2.81
N LEU A 410 20.25 7.50 4.05
CA LEU A 410 19.37 8.58 4.48
C LEU A 410 20.10 9.48 5.48
N ALA A 411 19.69 10.75 5.54
CA ALA A 411 20.13 11.73 6.54
C ALA A 411 19.50 11.47 7.93
N LEU A 412 19.43 10.22 8.35
CA LEU A 412 18.96 9.79 9.68
C LEU A 412 20.15 9.51 10.59
N THR A 413 20.03 9.87 11.86
CA THR A 413 20.91 9.35 12.91
C THR A 413 20.58 7.88 13.21
N PRO A 414 21.49 7.10 13.82
CA PRO A 414 21.27 5.68 14.08
C PRO A 414 20.07 5.35 14.97
N GLU A 415 19.56 6.28 15.76
CA GLU A 415 18.45 6.09 16.72
C GLU A 415 17.10 6.63 16.20
N GLU A 416 17.08 7.23 15.01
CA GLU A 416 15.88 7.86 14.46
C GLU A 416 14.99 6.88 13.71
N ILE A 417 13.68 7.08 13.87
CA ILE A 417 12.65 6.45 13.04
C ILE A 417 11.83 7.52 12.31
N ILE A 418 11.41 7.20 11.09
CA ILE A 418 10.47 8.03 10.34
C ILE A 418 9.07 7.76 10.86
N THR A 419 8.40 8.81 11.34
CA THR A 419 7.03 8.71 11.89
C THR A 419 5.97 9.02 10.84
N HIS A 420 6.20 10.03 10.02
CA HIS A 420 5.30 10.42 8.93
C HIS A 420 6.03 11.25 7.88
N VAL A 421 5.41 11.37 6.72
CA VAL A 421 5.79 12.31 5.67
C VAL A 421 4.61 13.26 5.42
N SER A 422 4.92 14.54 5.20
CA SER A 422 3.93 15.52 4.75
C SER A 422 4.33 16.10 3.41
N PHE A 423 3.38 16.39 2.53
CA PHE A 423 3.67 17.03 1.24
C PHE A 423 2.50 17.92 0.80
N ASN A 424 2.76 18.88 -0.09
CA ASN A 424 1.75 19.80 -0.55
C ASN A 424 0.69 19.10 -1.42
N ALA A 425 -0.57 19.50 -1.30
CA ALA A 425 -1.60 19.08 -2.23
C ALA A 425 -1.34 19.72 -3.60
N THR A 426 -1.76 19.06 -4.68
CA THR A 426 -1.58 19.61 -6.03
C THR A 426 -2.64 20.66 -6.31
N ASP A 427 -2.23 21.86 -6.73
CA ASP A 427 -3.16 22.93 -7.12
C ASP A 427 -3.66 22.71 -8.56
N SER A 428 -4.94 23.01 -8.81
CA SER A 428 -5.56 23.17 -10.13
C SER A 428 -4.76 23.98 -11.16
N LYS A 429 -3.90 24.91 -10.70
CA LYS A 429 -3.04 25.71 -11.58
C LYS A 429 -1.86 24.93 -12.15
N GLU A 430 -1.45 23.85 -11.48
CA GLU A 430 -0.30 23.04 -11.87
C GLU A 430 -0.67 22.05 -12.98
N LEU A 431 0.23 21.87 -13.93
CA LEU A 431 0.18 20.78 -14.91
C LEU A 431 1.10 19.66 -14.42
N LEU A 432 0.64 18.83 -13.48
CA LEU A 432 1.43 17.73 -12.94
C LEU A 432 1.28 16.47 -13.80
N ARG A 433 2.40 15.85 -14.20
CA ARG A 433 2.42 14.51 -14.82
C ARG A 433 3.50 13.62 -14.23
N LEU A 434 3.15 12.35 -14.06
CA LEU A 434 4.05 11.31 -13.59
C LEU A 434 4.19 10.22 -14.66
N TYR A 435 5.42 9.89 -15.02
CA TYR A 435 5.71 8.86 -16.02
C TYR A 435 6.66 7.81 -15.49
N LYS A 436 6.47 6.59 -16.00
CA LYS A 436 7.28 5.41 -15.72
C LYS A 436 7.60 4.69 -17.02
N VAL A 437 8.85 4.27 -17.15
CA VAL A 437 9.32 3.38 -18.23
C VAL A 437 9.93 2.14 -17.61
N SER A 438 9.43 0.98 -18.03
CA SER A 438 9.82 -0.36 -17.61
C SER A 438 9.66 -1.33 -18.78
N GLN A 439 10.14 -2.57 -18.65
CA GLN A 439 10.03 -3.57 -19.72
C GLN A 439 8.58 -4.03 -19.91
N ARG A 440 7.80 -4.07 -18.83
CA ARG A 440 6.35 -4.30 -18.85
C ARG A 440 5.64 -3.13 -18.19
N LYS A 441 4.41 -2.87 -18.62
CA LYS A 441 3.59 -1.79 -18.06
C LYS A 441 3.32 -1.99 -16.56
N ASP A 442 2.87 -3.19 -16.21
CA ASP A 442 2.47 -3.56 -14.85
C ASP A 442 3.48 -4.55 -14.25
N MET A 443 3.52 -4.65 -12.91
CA MET A 443 4.38 -5.59 -12.17
C MET A 443 5.87 -5.52 -12.52
N ASP A 444 6.38 -4.32 -12.86
CA ASP A 444 7.77 -4.17 -13.23
C ASP A 444 8.44 -2.99 -12.55
N ILE A 445 9.75 -3.10 -12.44
CA ILE A 445 10.62 -2.12 -11.82
C ILE A 445 10.99 -1.06 -12.86
N SER A 446 10.92 0.22 -12.47
CA SER A 446 11.27 1.33 -13.36
C SER A 446 12.73 1.31 -13.79
N ALA A 447 12.95 1.47 -15.09
CA ALA A 447 14.26 1.86 -15.63
C ALA A 447 14.49 3.36 -15.42
N VAL A 448 13.48 4.18 -15.75
CA VAL A 448 13.43 5.62 -15.50
C VAL A 448 12.01 6.02 -15.11
N SER A 449 11.88 6.85 -14.09
CA SER A 449 10.63 7.54 -13.75
C SER A 449 10.85 9.04 -13.72
N GLY A 450 9.83 9.81 -14.08
CA GLY A 450 9.90 11.27 -14.17
C GLY A 450 8.65 11.92 -13.58
N ALA A 451 8.84 13.01 -12.85
CA ALA A 451 7.80 13.83 -12.28
C ALA A 451 7.97 15.28 -12.74
N PHE A 452 6.95 15.84 -13.37
CA PHE A 452 7.00 17.15 -14.01
C PHE A 452 5.79 17.98 -13.60
N SER A 453 6.00 19.21 -13.11
CA SER A 453 4.93 20.13 -12.72
C SER A 453 5.26 21.55 -13.19
N PHE A 454 4.45 22.09 -14.10
CA PHE A 454 4.54 23.47 -14.58
C PHE A 454 3.35 24.29 -14.10
N THR A 455 3.61 25.53 -13.69
CA THR A 455 2.58 26.55 -13.49
C THR A 455 2.63 27.53 -14.65
N LEU A 456 1.52 27.69 -15.38
CA LEU A 456 1.43 28.61 -16.52
C LEU A 456 0.78 29.94 -16.14
N ALA A 457 1.24 31.03 -16.75
CA ALA A 457 0.65 32.36 -16.59
C ALA A 457 -0.78 32.41 -17.15
N GLY A 458 -1.70 33.07 -16.44
CA GLY A 458 -3.07 33.27 -16.91
C GLY A 458 -4.01 32.06 -16.79
N ARG A 459 -3.59 30.95 -16.16
CA ARG A 459 -4.46 29.80 -15.89
C ARG A 459 -5.38 30.07 -14.69
N ALA A 460 -6.70 30.08 -14.94
CA ALA A 460 -7.71 30.11 -13.88
C ALA A 460 -7.79 28.76 -13.15
N LYS A 461 -8.27 28.76 -11.90
CA LYS A 461 -8.54 27.53 -11.14
C LYS A 461 -9.66 26.75 -11.85
N HIS A 462 -9.36 25.60 -12.47
CA HIS A 462 -10.36 24.65 -12.96
C HIS A 462 -10.16 23.28 -12.31
N SER A 463 -11.24 22.50 -12.21
CA SER A 463 -11.30 21.26 -11.45
C SER A 463 -10.23 20.25 -11.86
N ASN A 464 -9.58 19.59 -10.90
CA ASN A 464 -8.48 18.62 -11.03
C ASN A 464 -8.78 17.34 -11.86
N SER A 465 -9.44 17.43 -13.02
CA SER A 465 -9.76 16.27 -13.85
C SER A 465 -8.58 15.91 -14.76
N SER A 466 -8.30 14.62 -14.91
CA SER A 466 -7.32 14.08 -15.86
C SER A 466 -7.65 14.41 -17.33
N ASN A 467 -8.83 14.98 -17.61
CA ASN A 467 -9.29 15.40 -18.94
C ASN A 467 -8.94 16.86 -19.29
N ASP A 468 -8.29 17.62 -18.38
CA ASP A 468 -8.05 19.06 -18.59
C ASP A 468 -7.06 19.39 -19.73
N LEU A 469 -6.16 18.47 -20.09
CA LEU A 469 -5.27 18.57 -21.27
C LEU A 469 -6.00 18.32 -22.60
N GLN A 470 -7.32 18.16 -22.63
CA GLN A 470 -8.08 18.27 -23.89
C GLN A 470 -8.66 19.68 -24.06
N SER A 471 -8.71 20.48 -22.98
CA SER A 471 -9.27 21.83 -23.01
C SER A 471 -8.28 22.91 -23.44
N LEU A 472 -6.97 22.65 -23.37
CA LEU A 472 -5.91 23.55 -23.81
C LEU A 472 -5.72 23.50 -25.34
N ALA A 473 -5.93 22.34 -25.97
CA ALA A 473 -5.92 22.12 -27.42
C ALA A 473 -6.98 22.97 -28.16
N ALA A 474 -8.02 23.41 -27.46
CA ALA A 474 -9.06 24.28 -28.00
C ALA A 474 -8.67 25.78 -28.03
N ARG A 475 -7.59 26.19 -27.36
CA ARG A 475 -7.12 27.58 -27.35
C ARG A 475 -5.97 27.77 -28.35
N LYS A 476 -6.31 28.00 -29.63
CA LYS A 476 -5.39 28.57 -30.62
C LYS A 476 -5.03 30.02 -30.25
N THR A 477 -4.15 30.20 -29.28
CA THR A 477 -3.52 31.50 -29.00
C THR A 477 -2.28 31.66 -29.88
N LYS A 478 -2.05 32.86 -30.42
CA LYS A 478 -0.87 33.17 -31.28
C LYS A 478 0.46 33.22 -30.50
N SER A 479 0.42 33.21 -29.18
CA SER A 479 1.60 33.37 -28.31
C SER A 479 1.91 32.08 -27.56
N PRO A 480 3.19 31.73 -27.36
CA PRO A 480 3.57 30.54 -26.62
C PRO A 480 3.08 30.58 -25.17
N PRO A 481 2.79 29.42 -24.53
CA PRO A 481 2.49 29.39 -23.11
C PRO A 481 3.69 29.91 -22.31
N ARG A 482 3.43 30.71 -21.28
CA ARG A 482 4.47 31.26 -20.41
C ARG A 482 4.52 30.51 -19.09
N ILE A 483 5.66 29.88 -18.79
CA ILE A 483 5.92 29.16 -17.54
C ILE A 483 6.29 30.18 -16.45
N VAL A 484 5.56 30.14 -15.33
CA VAL A 484 5.83 30.93 -14.12
C VAL A 484 6.76 30.17 -13.18
N SER A 485 6.54 28.86 -13.03
CA SER A 485 7.40 27.98 -12.25
C SER A 485 7.40 26.58 -12.86
N ALA A 486 8.51 25.88 -12.69
CA ALA A 486 8.69 24.50 -13.11
C ALA A 486 9.29 23.70 -11.96
N ARG A 487 8.88 22.44 -11.82
CA ARG A 487 9.50 21.46 -10.93
C ARG A 487 9.70 20.15 -11.68
N ILE A 488 10.93 19.63 -11.64
CA ILE A 488 11.33 18.44 -12.40
C ILE A 488 12.17 17.54 -11.52
N ALA A 489 11.75 16.28 -11.41
CA ALA A 489 12.51 15.26 -10.71
C ALA A 489 12.49 13.93 -11.46
N PHE A 490 13.53 13.12 -11.23
CA PHE A 490 13.71 11.82 -11.85
C PHE A 490 14.15 10.75 -10.86
N GLY A 491 13.72 9.52 -11.12
CA GLY A 491 14.23 8.28 -10.52
C GLY A 491 14.95 7.43 -11.57
N GLY A 492 15.91 6.62 -11.12
CA GLY A 492 16.69 5.71 -11.98
C GLY A 492 17.75 6.39 -12.84
N VAL A 493 18.01 7.68 -12.64
CA VAL A 493 18.96 8.47 -13.45
C VAL A 493 20.27 8.82 -12.73
N ALA A 494 20.39 8.46 -11.45
CA ALA A 494 21.56 8.66 -10.60
C ALA A 494 21.55 7.66 -9.42
N ALA A 495 22.51 7.80 -8.50
CA ALA A 495 22.61 6.99 -7.28
C ALA A 495 21.46 7.26 -6.28
N THR A 496 20.74 8.37 -6.42
CA THR A 496 19.57 8.78 -5.65
C THR A 496 18.53 9.37 -6.62
N PRO A 497 17.24 9.49 -6.23
CA PRO A 497 16.33 10.34 -6.98
C PRO A 497 16.84 11.80 -6.92
N ILE A 498 16.64 12.57 -8.00
CA ILE A 498 17.18 13.93 -8.12
C ILE A 498 16.10 14.92 -8.59
N ARG A 499 16.16 16.14 -8.05
CA ARG A 499 15.44 17.32 -8.55
C ARG A 499 16.40 18.21 -9.35
N MET A 500 15.92 18.97 -10.33
CA MET A 500 16.77 19.67 -11.29
C MET A 500 16.56 21.21 -11.28
N PRO A 501 16.94 21.93 -10.21
CA PRO A 501 16.64 23.36 -10.06
C PRO A 501 17.24 24.26 -11.15
N GLU A 502 18.44 23.94 -11.67
CA GLU A 502 19.06 24.69 -12.77
C GLU A 502 18.24 24.58 -14.07
N ILE A 503 17.69 23.39 -14.33
CA ILE A 503 16.83 23.14 -15.48
C ILE A 503 15.44 23.78 -15.26
N GLU A 504 14.93 23.74 -14.03
CA GLU A 504 13.69 24.42 -13.63
C GLU A 504 13.77 25.94 -13.92
N ALA A 505 14.90 26.57 -13.56
CA ALA A 505 15.14 27.99 -13.82
C ALA A 505 15.19 28.31 -15.33
N ALA A 506 15.84 27.45 -16.12
CA ALA A 506 15.92 27.61 -17.58
C ALA A 506 14.55 27.54 -18.27
N LEU A 507 13.53 26.93 -17.64
CA LEU A 507 12.19 26.77 -18.21
C LEU A 507 11.28 28.00 -18.02
N VAL A 508 11.55 28.86 -17.05
CA VAL A 508 10.73 30.05 -16.76
C VAL A 508 10.67 30.99 -17.97
N GLY A 509 9.51 31.60 -18.21
CA GLY A 509 9.24 32.46 -19.37
C GLY A 509 8.54 31.73 -20.51
N ASP A 510 8.62 32.27 -21.72
CA ASP A 510 7.96 31.70 -22.88
C ASP A 510 8.48 30.28 -23.16
N PHE A 511 7.56 29.36 -23.43
CA PHE A 511 7.84 27.96 -23.65
C PHE A 511 7.54 27.59 -25.10
N THR A 512 8.59 27.28 -25.84
CA THR A 512 8.52 26.89 -27.25
C THR A 512 9.10 25.48 -27.44
N MET A 513 8.90 24.90 -28.62
CA MET A 513 9.46 23.60 -28.95
C MET A 513 11.00 23.62 -28.95
N GLU A 514 11.62 24.71 -29.40
CA GLU A 514 13.08 24.90 -29.40
C GLU A 514 13.61 24.89 -27.97
N LYS A 515 12.93 25.60 -27.05
CA LYS A 515 13.28 25.61 -25.64
C LYS A 515 13.12 24.22 -25.00
N ALA A 516 12.06 23.50 -25.34
CA ALA A 516 11.86 22.12 -24.90
C ALA A 516 13.00 21.20 -25.37
N GLN A 517 13.39 21.30 -26.65
CA GLN A 517 14.51 20.52 -27.19
C GLN A 517 15.83 20.86 -26.49
N ALA A 518 16.14 22.14 -26.28
CA ALA A 518 17.35 22.56 -25.57
C ALA A 518 17.39 21.99 -24.14
N VAL A 519 16.28 22.09 -23.40
CA VAL A 519 16.16 21.54 -22.04
C VAL A 519 16.29 20.02 -22.03
N ALA A 520 15.75 19.30 -23.02
CA ALA A 520 15.92 17.86 -23.12
C ALA A 520 17.40 17.44 -23.24
N HIS A 521 18.22 18.21 -23.97
CA HIS A 521 19.66 17.99 -24.05
C HIS A 521 20.37 18.29 -22.72
N MET A 522 19.95 19.35 -22.02
CA MET A 522 20.45 19.65 -20.66
C MET A 522 20.17 18.50 -19.70
N ILE A 523 18.93 17.97 -19.68
CA ILE A 523 18.53 16.82 -18.87
C ILE A 523 19.43 15.61 -19.17
N ALA A 524 19.60 15.25 -20.44
CA ALA A 524 20.42 14.10 -20.83
C ALA A 524 21.89 14.23 -20.39
N SER A 525 22.41 15.47 -20.34
CA SER A 525 23.79 15.77 -19.97
C SER A 525 23.99 15.82 -18.45
N ALA A 526 23.02 16.35 -17.70
CA ALA A 526 23.11 16.56 -16.26
C ALA A 526 23.05 15.26 -15.43
N ILE A 527 22.47 14.19 -15.98
CA ILE A 527 22.29 12.93 -15.25
C ILE A 527 23.51 12.00 -15.34
N THR A 528 23.63 11.10 -14.36
CA THR A 528 24.73 10.12 -14.26
C THR A 528 24.20 8.70 -13.97
N PRO A 529 23.41 8.13 -14.91
CA PRO A 529 22.75 6.86 -14.67
C PRO A 529 23.73 5.69 -14.62
N LEU A 530 23.44 4.74 -13.73
CA LEU A 530 24.12 3.44 -13.70
C LEU A 530 23.49 2.49 -14.73
N SER A 531 24.32 1.70 -15.42
CA SER A 531 23.84 0.57 -16.23
C SER A 531 23.51 -0.62 -15.33
N ASP A 532 22.38 -1.29 -15.60
CA ASP A 532 22.05 -2.58 -14.99
C ASP A 532 21.07 -3.38 -15.89
N VAL A 533 20.56 -4.50 -15.39
CA VAL A 533 19.63 -5.41 -16.09
C VAL A 533 18.34 -4.76 -16.62
N ARG A 534 17.97 -3.59 -16.11
CA ARG A 534 16.78 -2.84 -16.54
C ARG A 534 17.05 -1.90 -17.71
N GLY A 535 18.32 -1.53 -17.94
CA GLY A 535 18.70 -0.64 -19.03
C GLY A 535 20.09 -0.02 -18.85
N SER A 536 20.76 0.22 -19.98
CA SER A 536 22.07 0.86 -20.02
C SER A 536 22.00 2.35 -19.64
N ALA A 537 23.13 2.91 -19.22
CA ALA A 537 23.27 4.34 -18.96
C ALA A 537 22.87 5.19 -20.18
N ALA A 538 23.26 4.78 -21.39
CA ALA A 538 22.91 5.45 -22.64
C ALA A 538 21.39 5.43 -22.89
N TYR A 539 20.74 4.27 -22.70
CA TYR A 539 19.29 4.14 -22.81
C TYR A 539 18.57 5.07 -21.83
N ARG A 540 19.01 5.10 -20.56
CA ARG A 540 18.41 5.96 -19.52
C ARG A 540 18.53 7.45 -19.85
N ARG A 541 19.65 7.90 -20.44
CA ARG A 541 19.82 9.29 -20.89
C ARG A 541 18.78 9.68 -21.94
N VAL A 542 18.63 8.84 -22.97
CA VAL A 542 17.63 9.06 -24.02
C VAL A 542 16.21 9.02 -23.43
N THR A 543 15.91 8.04 -22.59
CA THR A 543 14.58 7.88 -21.99
C THR A 543 14.21 9.07 -21.11
N ALA A 544 15.11 9.58 -20.26
CA ALA A 544 14.84 10.75 -19.42
C ALA A 544 14.50 11.99 -20.26
N ALA A 545 15.30 12.26 -21.31
CA ALA A 545 15.04 13.35 -22.24
C ALA A 545 13.71 13.18 -23.00
N LYS A 546 13.39 11.95 -23.44
CA LYS A 546 12.14 11.67 -24.17
C LYS A 546 10.90 11.74 -23.28
N LEU A 547 11.00 11.36 -22.00
CA LEU A 547 9.92 11.58 -21.03
C LEU A 547 9.61 13.07 -20.85
N PHE A 548 10.65 13.90 -20.73
CA PHE A 548 10.46 15.34 -20.71
C PHE A 548 9.85 15.87 -22.02
N MET A 549 10.33 15.41 -23.18
CA MET A 549 9.76 15.85 -24.47
C MET A 549 8.30 15.45 -24.64
N ARG A 550 7.89 14.29 -24.12
CA ARG A 550 6.48 13.90 -24.07
C ARG A 550 5.67 14.89 -23.24
N TYR A 551 6.12 15.20 -22.04
CA TYR A 551 5.47 16.19 -21.18
C TYR A 551 5.41 17.57 -21.84
N ALA A 552 6.51 18.03 -22.45
CA ALA A 552 6.57 19.29 -23.18
C ALA A 552 5.56 19.35 -24.33
N SER A 553 5.43 18.26 -25.09
CA SER A 553 4.43 18.12 -26.16
C SER A 553 3.01 18.23 -25.62
N GLU A 554 2.73 17.54 -24.49
CA GLU A 554 1.45 17.63 -23.79
C GLU A 554 1.14 19.08 -23.36
N VAL A 555 2.13 19.85 -22.89
CA VAL A 555 1.94 21.27 -22.50
C VAL A 555 1.75 22.20 -23.71
N LEU A 556 2.40 21.92 -24.84
CA LEU A 556 2.36 22.78 -26.04
C LEU A 556 1.14 22.52 -26.93
N HIS A 557 0.59 21.30 -26.90
CA HIS A 557 -0.42 20.84 -27.87
C HIS A 557 -1.69 20.25 -27.24
N GLY A 558 -1.61 19.78 -26.00
CA GLY A 558 -2.78 19.34 -25.22
C GLY A 558 -3.38 20.52 -24.51
#